data_AF-A0A9P9BWS2-F1
#
_entry.id   AF-A0A9P9BWS2-F1
#
_cell.length_a   1.000
_cell.length_b   1.000
_cell.length_c   1.000
_cell.angle_alpha   90.00
_cell.angle_beta   90.00
_cell.angle_gamma   90.00
#
_symmetry.space_group_name_H-M   'P 1'
#
loop_
_entity.id
_entity.type
_entity.pdbx_description
1 polymer ?
#
loop_
_entity_poly.entity_id
_entity_poly.type
_entity_poly.pdbx_seq_one_letter_code
_entity_poly.pdbx_strand_id
1 'polypeptide(L)'
;RMMKAHNVLLTHFSSRYPKSMQGSCVQGIESASSDGNDTTVQHAVSTSATPVVGLAFDLMTVSIGEMKKLNSYLPALEQCFAEVLEQE
;
A
#
# COMPACT_ATOMS: atom_id res chain seq x y z
N ARG A 1 -0.66 17.42 0.35
CA ARG A 1 0.59 16.66 0.10
C ARG A 1 1.78 17.59 0.41
N MET A 2 2.19 17.73 1.67
CA MET A 2 3.27 18.66 2.06
C MET A 2 4.58 17.97 2.48
N MET A 3 4.52 16.68 2.84
CA MET A 3 5.71 15.88 3.14
C MET A 3 6.18 15.10 1.91
N LYS A 4 7.50 15.10 1.65
CA LYS A 4 8.17 14.31 0.61
C LYS A 4 8.64 12.95 1.16
N ALA A 5 7.77 12.26 1.89
CA ALA A 5 8.08 10.95 2.45
C ALA A 5 8.10 9.89 1.34
N HIS A 6 9.11 9.03 1.32
CA HIS A 6 9.23 7.94 0.34
C HIS A 6 8.36 6.74 0.72
N ASN A 7 8.14 6.54 2.03
CA ASN A 7 7.25 5.52 2.57
C ASN A 7 6.29 6.18 3.55
N VAL A 8 5.00 5.88 3.45
CA VAL A 8 3.94 6.39 4.31
C VAL A 8 3.16 5.19 4.84
N LEU A 9 3.12 5.04 6.16
CA LEU A 9 2.31 4.02 6.83
C LEU A 9 1.11 4.69 7.48
N LEU A 10 -0.09 4.30 7.07
CA LEU A 10 -1.35 4.81 7.60
C LEU A 10 -1.82 3.92 8.75
N THR A 11 -2.20 4.51 9.87
CA THR A 11 -2.61 3.83 11.10
C THR A 11 -3.78 4.56 11.76
N HIS A 12 -4.34 3.99 12.83
CA HIS A 12 -5.46 4.54 13.61
C HIS A 12 -6.74 4.76 12.78
N PHE A 13 -7.23 3.71 12.11
CA PHE A 13 -8.49 3.75 11.36
C PHE A 13 -9.71 3.69 12.30
N SER A 14 -10.59 4.68 12.23
CA SER A 14 -11.86 4.69 12.98
C SER A 14 -12.96 4.01 12.17
N SER A 15 -12.99 2.68 12.18
CA SER A 15 -14.10 1.90 11.62
C SER A 15 -14.45 0.73 12.53
N ARG A 16 -15.74 0.43 12.66
CA ARG A 16 -16.22 -0.66 13.53
C ARG A 16 -15.89 -2.04 12.99
N TYR A 17 -15.79 -2.16 11.67
CA TYR A 17 -15.30 -3.35 10.97
C TYR A 17 -14.33 -2.91 9.87
N PRO A 18 -13.37 -3.77 9.50
CA PRO A 18 -12.55 -3.54 8.32
C PRO A 18 -13.47 -3.48 7.11
N LYS A 19 -13.70 -2.28 6.59
CA LYS A 19 -14.45 -2.11 5.34
C LYS A 19 -13.55 -2.51 4.19
N SER A 20 -14.12 -3.10 3.13
CA SER A 20 -13.44 -3.19 1.83
C SER A 20 -12.83 -1.82 1.54
N MET A 21 -11.50 -1.75 1.54
CA MET A 21 -10.75 -0.50 1.36
C MET A 21 -10.77 -0.17 -0.13
N GLN A 22 -11.94 0.17 -0.65
CA GLN A 22 -12.14 0.41 -2.07
C GLN A 22 -11.32 1.61 -2.52
N GLY A 23 -10.26 1.33 -3.28
CA GLY A 23 -9.69 2.12 -4.36
C GLY A 23 -9.06 3.46 -4.02
N SER A 24 -9.71 4.34 -3.26
CA SER A 24 -9.34 5.76 -3.22
C SER A 24 -8.02 6.05 -2.51
N CYS A 25 -7.62 5.26 -1.50
CA CYS A 25 -6.36 5.48 -0.79
C CYS A 25 -5.13 4.91 -1.52
N VAL A 26 -5.30 3.95 -2.44
CA VAL A 26 -4.21 3.24 -3.11
C VAL A 26 -4.12 3.55 -4.61
N GLN A 27 -5.26 3.83 -5.29
CA GLN A 27 -5.31 4.13 -6.73
C GLN A 27 -4.72 5.49 -7.13
N GLY A 28 -4.41 6.38 -6.17
CA GLY A 28 -3.75 7.65 -6.47
C GLY A 28 -2.29 7.54 -6.91
N ILE A 29 -1.79 6.34 -7.20
CA ILE A 29 -0.35 6.04 -7.39
C ILE A 29 -0.05 5.30 -8.71
N GLU A 30 -1.06 4.72 -9.37
CA GLU A 30 -0.91 4.04 -10.67
C GLU A 30 -1.22 4.97 -11.86
N SER A 31 -0.39 5.99 -12.08
CA SER A 31 -0.32 6.70 -13.36
C SER A 31 0.93 7.56 -13.44
N ALA A 32 2.08 6.93 -13.72
CA ALA A 32 3.24 7.55 -14.37
C ALA A 32 4.29 6.46 -14.72
N SER A 33 3.92 5.46 -15.50
CA SER A 33 4.91 4.63 -16.23
C SER A 33 4.78 4.93 -17.72
N SER A 34 5.63 5.85 -18.19
CA SER A 34 6.07 5.88 -19.59
C SER A 34 7.18 4.84 -19.74
N ASP A 35 7.07 4.04 -20.80
CA ASP A 35 7.99 3.07 -21.39
C ASP A 35 9.44 2.95 -20.86
N GLY A 36 9.91 1.70 -20.75
CA GLY A 36 11.34 1.38 -20.92
C GLY A 36 11.90 0.26 -20.05
N ASN A 37 12.05 -0.92 -20.66
CA ASN A 37 12.94 -2.02 -20.30
C ASN A 37 14.33 -1.57 -19.79
N ASP A 38 14.84 -2.13 -18.68
CA ASP A 38 16.16 -2.79 -18.62
C ASP A 38 16.46 -3.40 -17.23
N THR A 39 17.08 -4.56 -17.25
CA THR A 39 17.51 -5.37 -16.10
C THR A 39 18.81 -4.81 -15.53
N THR A 40 18.76 -4.04 -14.45
CA THR A 40 19.93 -3.84 -13.58
C THR A 40 19.52 -3.68 -12.13
N VAL A 41 20.24 -4.38 -11.25
CA VAL A 41 20.12 -4.32 -9.79
C VAL A 41 20.44 -2.88 -9.36
N GLN A 42 19.41 -2.08 -9.04
CA GLN A 42 19.59 -0.67 -8.72
C GLN A 42 19.24 -0.37 -7.26
N HIS A 43 20.31 -0.10 -6.51
CA HIS A 43 20.32 0.82 -5.38
C HIS A 43 20.07 2.25 -5.93
N ALA A 44 18.83 2.58 -6.30
CA ALA A 44 18.49 3.87 -6.91
C ALA A 44 18.00 4.90 -5.89
N VAL A 45 18.86 5.86 -5.57
CA VAL A 45 18.47 7.19 -5.14
C VAL A 45 18.27 8.03 -6.40
N SER A 46 17.04 8.33 -6.80
CA SER A 46 16.72 9.36 -7.79
C SER A 46 15.24 9.80 -7.77
N THR A 47 15.07 11.08 -7.42
CA THR A 47 14.07 12.07 -7.87
C THR A 47 12.68 11.60 -8.35
N SER A 48 11.67 11.90 -7.52
CA SER A 48 10.21 11.85 -7.75
C SER A 48 9.52 10.49 -7.81
N ALA A 49 10.08 9.48 -7.15
CA ALA A 49 9.39 8.22 -6.89
C ALA A 49 8.04 8.47 -6.18
N THR A 50 6.97 7.86 -6.69
CA THR A 50 5.69 7.83 -6.00
C THR A 50 5.88 7.23 -4.61
N PRO A 51 5.30 7.82 -3.56
CA PRO A 51 5.48 7.31 -2.21
C PRO A 51 4.85 5.92 -2.10
N VAL A 52 5.54 5.00 -1.44
CA VAL A 52 4.97 3.73 -1.06
C VAL A 52 4.00 3.99 0.09
N VAL A 53 2.71 3.84 -0.16
CA VAL A 53 1.67 3.97 0.87
C VAL A 53 1.26 2.57 1.29
N GLY A 54 1.22 2.31 2.59
CA GLY A 54 0.77 1.05 3.18
C GLY A 54 -0.19 1.28 4.34
N LEU A 55 -1.00 0.27 4.64
CA LEU A 55 -1.92 0.26 5.76
C LEU A 55 -1.32 -0.55 6.91
N ALA A 56 -1.41 -0.04 8.13
CA ALA A 56 -1.04 -0.77 9.33
C ALA A 56 -2.21 -1.60 9.85
N PHE A 57 -1.92 -2.84 10.22
CA PHE A 57 -2.80 -3.70 10.99
C PHE A 57 -2.22 -3.91 12.38
N ASP A 58 -3.08 -4.26 13.34
CA ASP A 58 -2.63 -4.58 14.68
C ASP A 58 -1.64 -5.74 14.64
N LEU A 59 -0.56 -5.62 15.42
CA LEU A 59 0.55 -6.58 15.49
C LEU A 59 1.36 -6.74 14.19
N MET A 60 1.15 -5.88 13.18
CA MET A 60 1.91 -5.93 11.93
C MET A 60 3.38 -5.59 12.18
N THR A 61 4.28 -6.48 11.76
CA THR A 61 5.73 -6.23 11.69
C THR A 61 6.16 -6.26 10.23
N VAL A 62 6.68 -5.14 9.72
CA VAL A 62 7.16 -5.03 8.35
C VAL A 62 8.45 -4.21 8.30
N SER A 63 9.41 -4.65 7.50
CA SER A 63 10.61 -3.85 7.24
C SER A 63 10.30 -2.73 6.25
N ILE A 64 10.98 -1.58 6.38
CA ILE A 64 10.74 -0.42 5.49
C ILE A 64 10.99 -0.80 4.01
N GLY A 65 11.99 -1.63 3.73
CA GLY A 65 12.31 -2.10 2.37
C GLY A 65 11.22 -2.99 1.76
N GLU A 66 10.35 -3.57 2.58
CA GLU A 66 9.30 -4.49 2.16
C GLU A 66 7.91 -3.86 2.15
N MET A 67 7.76 -2.58 2.51
CA MET A 67 6.45 -1.90 2.53
C MET A 67 5.71 -1.94 1.20
N LYS A 68 6.42 -2.07 0.07
CA LYS A 68 5.82 -2.26 -1.26
C LYS A 68 4.96 -3.54 -1.35
N LYS A 69 5.30 -4.58 -0.58
CA LYS A 69 4.57 -5.85 -0.54
C LYS A 69 3.18 -5.70 0.08
N LEU A 70 2.98 -4.70 0.95
CA LEU A 70 1.67 -4.48 1.60
C LEU A 70 0.55 -4.29 0.59
N ASN A 71 0.84 -3.59 -0.52
CA ASN A 71 -0.14 -3.37 -1.58
C ASN A 71 -0.46 -4.65 -2.36
N SER A 72 0.48 -5.58 -2.47
CA SER A 72 0.27 -6.88 -3.11
C SER A 72 -0.70 -7.78 -2.32
N TYR A 73 -0.83 -7.56 -1.01
CA TYR A 73 -1.73 -8.33 -0.16
C TYR A 73 -3.15 -7.78 -0.10
N LEU A 74 -3.42 -6.58 -0.62
CA LEU A 74 -4.76 -5.97 -0.57
C LEU A 74 -5.87 -6.86 -1.15
N PRO A 75 -5.69 -7.54 -2.31
CA PRO A 75 -6.74 -8.41 -2.83
C PRO A 75 -7.06 -9.60 -1.90
N ALA A 76 -6.03 -10.21 -1.31
CA ALA A 76 -6.22 -11.30 -0.36
C ALA A 76 -6.90 -10.81 0.92
N LEU A 77 -6.53 -9.62 1.37
CA LEU A 77 -7.09 -8.98 2.56
C LEU A 77 -8.58 -8.61 2.37
N GLU A 78 -8.95 -8.12 1.18
CA GLU A 78 -10.35 -7.87 0.81
C GLU A 78 -11.19 -9.15 0.84
N GLN A 79 -10.63 -10.27 0.34
CA GLN A 79 -11.31 -11.56 0.40
C GLN A 79 -11.53 -12.02 1.85
N CYS A 80 -10.52 -11.91 2.72
CA CYS A 80 -10.66 -12.27 4.13
C CYS A 80 -11.75 -11.46 4.84
N PHE A 81 -11.96 -10.18 4.48
CA PHE A 81 -13.03 -9.37 5.08
C PHE A 81 -14.40 -9.62 4.49
N ALA A 82 -14.50 -10.03 3.23
CA ALA A 82 -15.76 -10.45 2.64
C ALA A 82 -16.35 -11.65 3.41
N GLU A 83 -15.52 -12.63 3.76
CA GLU A 83 -15.93 -13.81 4.54
C GLU A 83 -16.46 -13.46 5.94
N VAL A 84 -15.90 -12.42 6.58
CA VAL A 84 -16.34 -11.96 7.91
C VAL A 84 -17.70 -11.25 7.84
N LEU A 85 -17.94 -10.46 6.79
CA LEU A 85 -19.21 -9.75 6.61
C LEU A 85 -20.37 -10.68 6.23
N GLU A 86 -20.10 -11.84 5.65
CA GLU A 86 -21.12 -12.85 5.34
C GLU A 86 -21.54 -13.69 6.56
N GLN A 87 -20.77 -13.65 7.66
CA GLN A 87 -21.04 -14.39 8.90
C GLN A 87 -21.80 -13.58 9.97
N GLU A 88 -22.03 -12.29 9.75
CA GLU A 88 -22.89 -11.42 10.58
C GLU A 88 -24.29 -11.26 9.99
#